data_AF-A0A357R572-F1
#
_entry.id   AF-A0A357R572-F1
#
_cell.length_a   1.000
_cell.length_b   1.000
_cell.length_c   1.000
_cell.angle_alpha   90.00
_cell.angle_beta   90.00
_cell.angle_gamma   90.00
#
_symmetry.space_group_name_H-M   'P 1'
#
loop_
_entity.id
_entity.type
_entity.pdbx_description
1 polymer ?
#
loop_
_entity_poly.entity_id
_entity_poly.type
_entity_poly.pdbx_seq_one_letter_code
_entity_poly.pdbx_strand_id
1 'polypeptide(L)'
;MSQGIETTIVELAPQLAGGFDPEFSIPLERHLQEKGMHVILGAALTAIKGNARVEEVELSNGAKIQADLVVVAIGSKPQLDLAKKAGLQIGESGGLM
;
A
#
# COMPACT_ATOMS: atom_id res chain seq x y z
N MET A 1 -15.89 -12.92 -2.20
CA MET A 1 -14.53 -13.04 -1.62
C MET A 1 -14.11 -14.50 -1.70
N SER A 2 -12.93 -14.83 -2.24
CA SER A 2 -12.54 -16.23 -2.44
C SER A 2 -12.02 -16.94 -1.19
N GLN A 3 -11.75 -16.21 -0.09
CA GLN A 3 -11.16 -16.76 1.14
C GLN A 3 -11.81 -16.27 2.46
N GLY A 4 -12.88 -15.46 2.41
CA GLY A 4 -13.61 -15.02 3.62
C GLY A 4 -12.87 -14.05 4.55
N ILE A 5 -11.81 -13.39 4.07
CA ILE A 5 -11.01 -12.44 4.86
C ILE A 5 -11.61 -11.03 4.75
N GLU A 6 -11.95 -10.42 5.88
CA GLU A 6 -12.30 -9.00 5.94
C GLU A 6 -11.10 -8.15 5.54
N THR A 7 -11.27 -7.32 4.51
CA THR A 7 -10.15 -6.63 3.87
C THR A 7 -10.41 -5.13 3.81
N THR A 8 -9.48 -4.36 4.35
CA THR A 8 -9.42 -2.90 4.19
C THR A 8 -8.19 -2.53 3.36
N ILE A 9 -8.40 -1.77 2.29
CA ILE A 9 -7.36 -1.15 1.47
C ILE A 9 -7.19 0.29 1.93
N VAL A 10 -5.95 0.67 2.24
CA VAL A 10 -5.60 2.03 2.64
C VAL A 10 -4.65 2.61 1.59
N GLU A 11 -4.95 3.80 1.11
CA GLU A 11 -4.16 4.52 0.10
C GLU A 11 -4.02 5.99 0.51
N LEU A 12 -2.80 6.51 0.40
CA LEU A 12 -2.50 7.92 0.69
C LEU A 12 -3.03 8.82 -0.42
N ALA A 13 -2.99 8.36 -1.66
CA ALA A 13 -3.54 9.10 -2.80
C ALA A 13 -5.07 9.27 -2.67
N PRO A 14 -5.65 10.28 -3.35
CA PRO A 14 -7.10 10.48 -3.41
C PRO A 14 -7.82 9.46 -4.31
N GLN A 15 -7.10 8.50 -4.89
CA GLN A 15 -7.63 7.44 -5.74
C GLN A 15 -6.74 6.19 -5.68
N LEU A 16 -7.33 5.03 -5.96
CA LEU A 16 -6.56 3.82 -6.26
C LEU A 16 -5.87 3.95 -7.62
N ALA A 17 -4.88 3.08 -7.86
CA ALA A 17 -4.19 2.96 -9.15
C ALA A 17 -3.74 4.32 -9.72
N GLY A 18 -2.99 5.10 -8.93
CA GLY A 18 -2.63 6.49 -9.24
C GLY A 18 -1.87 6.75 -10.55
N GLY A 19 -1.47 5.71 -11.29
CA GLY A 19 -0.94 5.82 -12.65
C GLY A 19 -1.99 5.94 -13.76
N PHE A 20 -3.29 5.87 -13.41
CA PHE A 20 -4.41 5.97 -14.35
C PHE A 20 -5.28 7.18 -14.06
N ASP A 21 -6.00 7.65 -15.09
CA ASP A 21 -6.99 8.71 -14.94
C ASP A 21 -8.17 8.27 -14.04
N PRO A 22 -8.85 9.20 -13.36
CA PRO A 22 -9.95 8.90 -12.45
C PRO A 22 -11.07 8.04 -13.08
N GLU A 23 -11.29 8.17 -14.38
CA GLU A 23 -12.29 7.39 -15.13
C GLU A 23 -12.04 5.87 -15.07
N PHE A 24 -10.80 5.44 -14.83
CA PHE A 24 -10.44 4.03 -14.63
C PHE A 24 -10.42 3.63 -13.15
N SER A 25 -10.04 4.55 -12.27
CA SER A 25 -9.92 4.29 -10.83
C SER A 25 -11.28 4.20 -10.12
N ILE A 26 -12.27 4.99 -10.53
CA ILE A 26 -13.62 5.01 -9.93
C ILE A 26 -14.33 3.66 -10.11
N PRO A 27 -14.41 3.05 -11.32
CA PRO A 27 -15.00 1.72 -11.48
C PRO A 27 -14.26 0.64 -10.70
N LEU A 28 -12.92 0.75 -10.59
CA LEU A 28 -12.11 -0.18 -9.80
C LEU A 28 -12.48 -0.13 -8.32
N GLU A 29 -12.50 1.07 -7.72
CA GLU A 29 -12.89 1.26 -6.32
C GLU A 29 -14.29 0.69 -6.06
N ARG A 30 -15.25 1.04 -6.91
CA ARG A 30 -16.63 0.52 -6.81
C ARG A 30 -16.67 -1.00 -6.86
N HIS A 31 -15.94 -1.60 -7.81
CA HIS A 31 -15.91 -3.05 -7.95
C HIS A 31 -15.32 -3.77 -6.71
N LEU A 32 -14.33 -3.16 -6.05
CA LEU A 32 -13.75 -3.69 -4.81
C LEU A 32 -14.74 -3.56 -3.64
N GLN A 33 -15.44 -2.42 -3.54
CA GLN A 33 -16.49 -2.19 -2.55
C GLN A 33 -17.68 -3.14 -2.73
N GLU A 34 -18.13 -3.38 -3.97
CA GLU A 34 -19.17 -4.38 -4.31
C GLU A 34 -18.76 -5.81 -3.92
N LYS A 35 -17.45 -6.09 -3.89
CA LYS A 35 -16.89 -7.35 -3.40
C LYS A 35 -16.76 -7.41 -1.87
N GLY A 36 -17.16 -6.36 -1.17
CA GLY A 36 -17.19 -6.23 0.29
C GLY A 36 -15.88 -5.73 0.90
N MET A 37 -14.97 -5.15 0.11
CA MET A 37 -13.74 -4.55 0.65
C MET A 37 -14.00 -3.12 1.12
N HIS A 38 -13.37 -2.72 2.21
CA HIS A 38 -13.34 -1.32 2.64
C HIS A 38 -12.18 -0.62 1.94
N VAL A 39 -12.41 0.59 1.42
CA VAL A 39 -11.38 1.41 0.79
C VAL A 39 -11.30 2.75 1.53
N ILE A 40 -10.12 3.10 2.00
CA ILE A 40 -9.83 4.35 2.70
C ILE A 40 -8.77 5.09 1.89
N LEU A 41 -9.16 6.19 1.28
CA LEU A 41 -8.30 7.06 0.48
C LEU A 41 -7.86 8.29 1.29
N GLY A 42 -6.79 8.96 0.86
CA GLY A 42 -6.30 10.17 1.52
C GLY A 42 -5.70 9.94 2.91
N ALA A 43 -5.34 8.69 3.24
CA ALA A 43 -4.82 8.34 4.56
C ALA A 43 -3.56 7.47 4.43
N ALA A 44 -2.53 7.78 5.22
CA ALA A 44 -1.33 6.97 5.32
C ALA A 44 -1.36 6.12 6.59
N LEU A 45 -0.79 4.92 6.52
CA LEU A 45 -0.39 4.16 7.70
C LEU A 45 0.66 4.93 8.50
N THR A 46 0.40 5.20 9.78
CA THR A 46 1.33 5.91 10.68
C THR A 46 1.94 5.00 11.73
N ALA A 47 1.22 3.97 12.17
CA ALA A 47 1.76 2.95 13.07
C ALA A 47 1.08 1.60 12.89
N ILE A 48 1.85 0.54 13.15
CA ILE A 48 1.34 -0.82 13.37
C ILE A 48 1.54 -1.11 14.86
N LYS A 49 0.45 -1.45 15.56
CA LYS A 49 0.44 -1.73 17.01
C LYS A 49 0.17 -3.20 17.25
N GLY A 50 0.71 -3.67 18.37
CA GLY A 50 0.58 -5.04 18.86
C GLY A 50 1.84 -5.46 19.59
N ASN A 51 1.79 -6.60 20.29
CA ASN A 51 2.95 -7.15 20.99
C ASN A 51 3.66 -8.20 20.11
N ALA A 52 3.16 -9.44 20.10
CA ALA A 52 3.75 -10.55 19.36
C ALA A 52 3.25 -10.66 17.91
N ARG A 53 2.10 -10.03 17.62
CA ARG A 53 1.47 -9.95 16.30
C ARG A 53 0.81 -8.60 16.15
N VAL A 54 0.43 -8.24 14.93
CA VAL A 54 -0.41 -7.04 14.71
C VAL A 54 -1.78 -7.23 15.36
N GLU A 55 -2.27 -6.16 15.95
CA GLU A 55 -3.59 -6.08 16.58
C GLU A 55 -4.37 -4.85 16.07
N GLU A 56 -3.66 -3.76 15.76
CA GLU A 56 -4.25 -2.51 15.27
C GLU A 56 -3.30 -1.77 14.32
N VAL A 57 -3.85 -1.05 13.35
CA VAL A 57 -3.14 -0.04 12.56
C VAL A 57 -3.73 1.34 12.83
N GLU A 58 -2.84 2.34 12.93
CA GLU A 58 -3.19 3.75 13.08
C GLU A 58 -2.95 4.47 11.75
N LEU A 59 -3.89 5.33 11.36
CA LEU A 59 -3.83 6.11 10.13
C LEU A 59 -3.63 7.60 10.39
N SER A 60 -3.14 8.32 9.39
CA SER A 60 -2.85 9.76 9.47
C SER A 60 -4.08 10.65 9.69
N ASN A 61 -5.27 10.14 9.38
CA ASN A 61 -6.55 10.81 9.63
C ASN A 61 -7.10 10.52 11.04
N GLY A 62 -6.35 9.81 11.89
CA GLY A 62 -6.75 9.45 13.25
C GLY A 62 -7.57 8.15 13.36
N ALA A 63 -7.89 7.50 12.24
CA ALA A 63 -8.58 6.21 12.25
C ALA A 63 -7.68 5.11 12.84
N LYS A 64 -8.33 4.17 13.53
CA LYS A 64 -7.74 2.97 14.12
C LYS A 64 -8.49 1.75 13.57
N ILE A 65 -7.77 0.77 13.04
CA ILE A 65 -8.37 -0.40 12.39
C ILE A 65 -7.77 -1.65 13.02
N GLN A 66 -8.62 -2.54 13.52
CA GLN A 66 -8.16 -3.85 14.00
C GLN A 66 -7.76 -4.71 12.81
N ALA A 67 -6.61 -5.36 12.90
CA ALA A 67 -6.10 -6.22 11.83
C ALA A 67 -5.22 -7.33 12.42
N ASP A 68 -5.39 -8.55 11.91
CA ASP A 68 -4.51 -9.70 12.24
C ASP A 68 -3.36 -9.87 11.23
N LEU A 69 -3.44 -9.20 10.08
CA LEU A 69 -2.43 -9.22 9.02
C LEU A 69 -2.35 -7.85 8.33
N VAL A 70 -1.14 -7.39 8.04
CA VAL A 70 -0.90 -6.16 7.27
C VAL A 70 0.00 -6.50 6.08
N VAL A 71 -0.47 -6.15 4.88
CA VAL A 71 0.32 -6.25 3.65
C VAL A 71 0.74 -4.84 3.23
N VAL A 72 2.06 -4.58 3.24
CA VAL A 72 2.62 -3.29 2.84
C VAL A 72 2.97 -3.35 1.35
N ALA A 73 2.14 -2.73 0.52
CA ALA A 73 2.27 -2.69 -0.94
C ALA A 73 2.52 -1.28 -1.49
N ILE A 74 3.37 -0.50 -0.81
CA ILE A 74 3.60 0.93 -1.08
C ILE A 74 4.74 1.21 -2.09
N GLY A 75 5.06 0.24 -2.94
CA GLY A 75 6.15 0.30 -3.91
C GLY A 75 7.37 -0.53 -3.53
N SER A 76 8.36 -0.52 -4.41
CA SER A 76 9.60 -1.28 -4.28
C SER A 76 10.81 -0.41 -4.62
N LYS A 77 11.98 -0.80 -4.13
CA LYS A 77 13.26 -0.15 -4.44
C LYS A 77 14.21 -1.17 -5.08
N PRO A 78 14.95 -0.82 -6.14
CA PRO A 78 15.95 -1.71 -6.72
C PRO A 78 17.03 -2.14 -5.71
N GLN A 79 17.44 -3.40 -5.75
CA GLN A 79 18.57 -3.93 -4.98
C GLN A 79 19.87 -3.69 -5.74
N LEU A 80 20.66 -2.70 -5.29
CA LEU A 80 21.83 -2.19 -6.01
C LEU A 80 23.17 -2.47 -5.33
N ASP A 81 23.20 -3.21 -4.22
CA ASP A 81 24.42 -3.41 -3.44
C ASP A 81 25.53 -4.07 -4.24
N LEU A 82 25.19 -5.05 -5.08
CA LEU A 82 26.16 -5.72 -5.95
C LEU A 82 26.74 -4.78 -7.01
N ALA A 83 25.87 -4.00 -7.66
CA ALA A 83 26.29 -3.07 -8.71
C ALA A 83 27.20 -1.95 -8.17
N LYS A 84 26.88 -1.43 -6.98
CA LYS A 84 27.75 -0.46 -6.28
C LYS A 84 29.12 -1.07 -5.97
N LYS A 85 29.15 -2.31 -5.47
CA LYS A 85 30.41 -3.04 -5.20
C LYS A 85 31.22 -3.30 -6.47
N ALA A 86 30.55 -3.47 -7.62
CA ALA A 86 31.17 -3.65 -8.92
C ALA A 86 31.61 -2.32 -9.59
N GLY A 87 31.36 -1.17 -8.96
CA GLY A 87 31.70 0.14 -9.53
C GLY A 87 30.80 0.59 -10.69
N LEU A 88 29.61 -0.01 -10.82
CA LEU A 88 28.64 0.35 -11.85
C LEU A 88 27.91 1.65 -11.50
N GLN A 89 27.58 2.43 -12.53
CA GLN A 89 26.90 3.71 -12.37
C GLN A 89 25.42 3.51 -11.99
N ILE A 90 24.97 4.29 -11.02
CA ILE A 90 23.57 4.32 -10.58
C ILE A 90 22.97 5.68 -10.98
N GLY A 91 21.84 5.65 -11.66
CA GLY A 91 21.10 6.85 -12.06
C GLY A 91 20.38 7.52 -10.88
N GLU A 92 20.02 8.79 -11.04
CA GLU A 92 19.40 9.59 -9.97
C GLU A 92 18.05 9.03 -9.48
N SER A 93 17.33 8.33 -10.35
CA SER A 93 16.07 7.63 -10.02
C SER A 93 16.28 6.30 -9.27
N GLY A 94 17.53 5.91 -9.00
CA GLY A 94 17.87 4.67 -8.29
C GLY A 94 17.86 3.43 -9.17
N GLY A 95 17.97 3.59 -10.50
CA GLY A 95 18.17 2.50 -11.46
C GLY A 95 19.64 2.29 -11.82
N LEU A 96 19.97 1.11 -12.36
CA LEU A 96 21.25 0.87 -13.05
C LEU A 96 21.29 1.65 -14.37
N MET A 97 22.45 2.20 -14.72
CA MET A 97 22.69 2.84 -16.02
C MET A 97 23.52 1.96 -16.96
#